data_AF-A0AAU4Q3A9-F1
#
_entry.id   AF-A0AAU4Q3A9-F1
#
_cell.length_a   1.000
_cell.length_b   1.000
_cell.length_c   1.000
_cell.angle_alpha   90.00
_cell.angle_beta   90.00
_cell.angle_gamma   90.00
#
_symmetry.space_group_name_H-M   'P 1'
#
loop_
_entity.id
_entity.type
_entity.pdbx_description
1 polymer ?
#
loop_
_entity_poly.entity_id
_entity_poly.type
_entity_poly.pdbx_seq_one_letter_code
_entity_poly.pdbx_strand_id
1 'polypeptide(L)'
;MRPIRPQFAARRARGARSRTSPVAAAVALGAVVALTATACGSSENNANDKPTASASAGGSKFKIPDDIQDRLKEHGIDPDKWKGGEWKNWDKDKWLREAQDFVNPIIQGLWDSNRMRDADKHTGGEVDENDLSGDQGVTDPEPRPVAAAGVSTPYHANAPYAGKLFFDGPKGSMVCSATVVTDPAHPGRSNMLWTAGHCVHAGKNGGWYRNIAFVPSYNDSGKSEQELQNAPRNEVAPYGVWWGDAALTSDQWIAQGGPSGGAGASYDFAVIHVTPEKGGTTKSLEETVGSALPVNFNAPAVPKVSQLTAKGYPAAAPFDGQKLYQCADRPGRLSLNDADPTMYRIGCTMTGGSSGGGWVGLGADGKPALVSNTSIGPVTAGWLAGPRLGKEAKGIYDSVSRKFAGQ
;
A
#
# COMPACT_ATOMS: atom_id res chain seq x y z
N MET A 1 33.90 47.46 20.23
CA MET A 1 33.74 48.35 21.41
C MET A 1 32.38 49.02 21.32
N ARG A 2 31.54 48.79 22.34
CA ARG A 2 30.38 49.54 22.90
C ARG A 2 29.76 50.74 22.13
N PRO A 3 28.50 51.13 22.44
CA PRO A 3 27.22 50.38 22.45
C PRO A 3 26.07 51.30 21.90
N ILE A 4 24.79 50.93 22.02
CA ILE A 4 23.70 51.79 22.54
C ILE A 4 22.37 51.01 22.56
N ARG A 5 21.62 51.24 23.64
CA ARG A 5 20.47 50.53 24.22
C ARG A 5 19.11 50.75 23.52
N PRO A 6 18.10 49.91 23.86
CA PRO A 6 16.70 50.06 23.48
C PRO A 6 15.92 51.01 24.41
N GLN A 7 14.77 51.50 23.97
CA GLN A 7 13.79 52.19 24.81
C GLN A 7 12.46 51.42 24.87
N PHE A 8 12.08 51.09 26.11
CA PHE A 8 10.72 50.78 26.53
C PHE A 8 9.85 52.04 26.52
N ALA A 9 8.57 51.91 26.18
CA ALA A 9 7.50 52.70 26.81
C ALA A 9 6.17 51.94 26.77
N ALA A 10 5.67 51.64 27.97
CA ALA A 10 4.33 51.12 28.25
C ALA A 10 3.32 52.27 28.44
N ARG A 11 2.02 51.90 28.38
CA ARG A 11 0.77 52.56 28.87
C ARG A 11 -0.25 52.65 27.72
N ARG A 12 -1.55 52.45 27.89
CA ARG A 12 -2.41 52.24 29.07
C ARG A 12 -3.74 51.67 28.56
N ALA A 13 -4.43 50.96 29.44
CA ALA A 13 -5.79 50.45 29.30
C ALA A 13 -6.87 51.56 29.30
N ARG A 14 -8.04 51.28 28.68
CA ARG A 14 -9.40 51.23 29.29
C ARG A 14 -10.51 51.54 28.27
N GLY A 15 -11.64 50.84 28.43
CA GLY A 15 -12.99 51.28 28.02
C GLY A 15 -13.57 50.44 26.86
N ALA A 16 -14.39 49.41 27.07
CA ALA A 16 -15.75 49.34 27.62
C ALA A 16 -16.87 49.53 26.58
N ARG A 17 -17.90 48.67 26.73
CA ARG A 17 -19.29 48.71 26.19
C ARG A 17 -19.49 48.19 24.75
N SER A 18 -20.15 47.05 24.54
CA SER A 18 -21.54 46.60 24.81
C SER A 18 -22.49 46.88 23.63
N ARG A 19 -23.19 45.83 23.16
CA ARG A 19 -24.62 45.74 22.76
C ARG A 19 -24.81 44.46 21.93
N THR A 20 -25.43 43.39 22.46
CA THR A 20 -26.90 43.07 22.50
C THR A 20 -27.53 42.98 21.10
N SER A 21 -27.75 41.77 20.55
CA SER A 21 -29.02 40.98 20.57
C SER A 21 -29.89 41.26 19.32
N PRO A 22 -31.03 40.58 19.06
CA PRO A 22 -31.35 39.14 19.01
C PRO A 22 -32.18 38.74 17.74
N VAL A 23 -32.72 37.51 17.74
CA VAL A 23 -34.11 37.10 17.35
C VAL A 23 -34.21 35.95 16.35
N ALA A 24 -35.05 34.99 16.77
CA ALA A 24 -35.48 33.74 16.16
C ALA A 24 -36.65 33.91 15.17
N ALA A 25 -36.91 32.87 14.37
CA ALA A 25 -38.26 32.49 13.99
C ALA A 25 -38.31 31.02 13.53
N ALA A 26 -39.22 30.25 14.12
CA ALA A 26 -39.66 28.94 13.69
C ALA A 26 -40.98 29.08 12.92
N VAL A 27 -41.21 28.27 11.88
CA VAL A 27 -42.55 27.92 11.38
C VAL A 27 -42.53 26.49 10.82
N ALA A 28 -43.51 25.69 11.26
CA ALA A 28 -43.82 24.34 10.86
C ALA A 28 -44.91 24.29 9.77
N LEU A 29 -45.24 23.07 9.31
CA LEU A 29 -46.36 22.57 8.46
C LEU A 29 -45.77 21.84 7.23
N GLY A 30 -46.13 20.62 6.85
CA GLY A 30 -47.28 19.78 7.16
C GLY A 30 -47.82 19.18 5.85
N ALA A 31 -48.25 17.91 5.91
CA ALA A 31 -49.10 17.17 4.98
C ALA A 31 -48.47 16.18 3.95
N VAL A 32 -49.03 14.98 4.08
CA VAL A 32 -48.91 13.71 3.36
C VAL A 32 -49.66 13.74 2.02
N VAL A 33 -49.15 13.06 0.99
CA VAL A 33 -50.00 12.39 0.00
C VAL A 33 -49.41 11.00 -0.32
N ALA A 34 -50.16 9.96 0.03
CA ALA A 34 -50.01 8.61 -0.49
C ALA A 34 -50.96 8.46 -1.69
N LEU A 35 -50.49 7.82 -2.76
CA LEU A 35 -51.34 7.32 -3.85
C LEU A 35 -50.84 5.93 -4.26
N THR A 36 -51.55 4.92 -3.76
CA THR A 36 -51.57 3.55 -4.28
C THR A 36 -52.46 3.49 -5.51
N ALA A 37 -52.01 2.84 -6.58
CA ALA A 37 -52.88 2.34 -7.63
C ALA A 37 -52.49 0.89 -7.96
N THR A 38 -53.26 -0.03 -7.41
CA THR A 38 -53.42 -1.40 -7.89
C THR A 38 -54.43 -1.41 -9.05
N ALA A 39 -54.10 -2.07 -10.15
CA ALA A 39 -55.11 -2.58 -11.08
C ALA A 39 -54.63 -3.91 -11.67
N CYS A 40 -55.25 -4.99 -11.19
CA CYS A 40 -55.35 -6.26 -11.91
C CYS A 40 -56.31 -6.09 -13.11
N GLY A 41 -55.96 -6.69 -14.23
CA GLY A 41 -56.85 -6.91 -15.36
C GLY A 41 -56.39 -8.14 -16.14
N SER A 42 -57.11 -9.24 -15.96
CA SER A 42 -56.92 -10.53 -16.63
C SER A 42 -57.92 -10.69 -17.78
N SER A 43 -57.48 -11.06 -18.98
CA SER A 43 -58.20 -11.97 -19.91
C SER A 43 -57.28 -12.47 -21.02
N GLU A 44 -57.45 -13.74 -21.38
CA GLU A 44 -56.58 -14.62 -22.18
C GLU A 44 -56.82 -14.51 -23.70
N ASN A 45 -55.82 -14.79 -24.55
CA ASN A 45 -55.69 -16.08 -25.28
C ASN A 45 -54.73 -16.06 -26.49
N ASN A 46 -54.04 -17.20 -26.64
CA ASN A 46 -53.47 -17.83 -27.85
C ASN A 46 -52.05 -17.49 -28.35
N ALA A 47 -51.12 -18.30 -27.84
CA ALA A 47 -50.36 -19.35 -28.55
C ALA A 47 -49.26 -19.01 -29.58
N ASN A 48 -48.09 -19.55 -29.24
CA ASN A 48 -46.95 -19.97 -30.07
C ASN A 48 -46.15 -18.92 -30.83
N ASP A 49 -45.01 -18.52 -30.22
CA ASP A 49 -43.75 -18.46 -30.97
C ASP A 49 -42.55 -18.80 -30.07
N LYS A 50 -41.60 -19.52 -30.65
CA LYS A 50 -40.38 -20.11 -30.05
C LYS A 50 -39.59 -19.13 -29.17
N PRO A 51 -38.86 -19.62 -28.13
CA PRO A 51 -37.93 -18.77 -27.40
C PRO A 51 -36.71 -18.49 -28.30
N THR A 52 -36.68 -17.31 -28.92
CA THR A 52 -35.44 -16.71 -29.41
C THR A 52 -34.57 -16.41 -28.21
N ALA A 53 -33.36 -16.96 -28.25
CA ALA A 53 -32.32 -16.84 -27.25
C ALA A 53 -32.29 -15.45 -26.60
N SER A 54 -32.54 -15.43 -25.29
CA SER A 54 -32.30 -14.27 -24.45
C SER A 54 -30.86 -13.81 -24.67
N ALA A 55 -30.71 -12.63 -25.25
CA ALA A 55 -29.46 -11.89 -25.23
C ALA A 55 -29.01 -11.80 -23.76
N SER A 56 -27.92 -12.49 -23.44
CA SER A 56 -27.31 -12.45 -22.14
C SER A 56 -26.92 -11.01 -21.81
N ALA A 57 -27.38 -10.61 -20.63
CA ALA A 57 -27.20 -9.34 -19.98
C ALA A 57 -25.80 -8.73 -20.15
N GLY A 58 -25.79 -7.47 -20.61
CA GLY A 58 -25.19 -6.40 -19.82
C GLY A 58 -23.68 -6.47 -19.62
N GLY A 59 -22.92 -6.41 -20.71
CA GLY A 59 -21.53 -5.94 -20.66
C GLY A 59 -21.49 -4.50 -20.16
N SER A 60 -21.44 -4.31 -18.84
CA SER A 60 -21.10 -3.03 -18.21
C SER A 60 -19.64 -2.73 -18.53
N LYS A 61 -19.43 -2.03 -19.66
CA LYS A 61 -18.15 -1.46 -20.10
C LYS A 61 -17.61 -0.57 -18.98
N PHE A 62 -16.67 -1.11 -18.21
CA PHE A 62 -15.80 -0.28 -17.40
C PHE A 62 -14.95 0.54 -18.37
N LYS A 63 -15.00 1.87 -18.24
CA LYS A 63 -13.99 2.72 -18.85
C LYS A 63 -12.72 2.47 -18.06
N ILE A 64 -11.78 1.73 -18.65
CA ILE A 64 -10.39 1.78 -18.21
C ILE A 64 -10.04 3.27 -18.15
N PRO A 65 -9.43 3.80 -17.07
CA PRO A 65 -9.05 5.20 -17.03
C PRO A 65 -8.30 5.58 -18.30
N ASP A 66 -8.63 6.74 -18.88
CA ASP A 66 -8.18 7.09 -20.23
C ASP A 66 -6.62 7.08 -20.31
N ASP A 67 -5.91 7.42 -19.21
CA ASP A 67 -4.44 7.33 -19.11
C ASP A 67 -3.91 5.88 -19.18
N ILE A 68 -4.61 4.93 -18.56
CA ILE A 68 -4.26 3.51 -18.68
C ILE A 68 -4.54 3.02 -20.11
N GLN A 69 -5.65 3.42 -20.72
CA GLN A 69 -5.95 3.02 -22.11
C GLN A 69 -4.87 3.50 -23.07
N ASP A 70 -4.39 4.73 -22.91
CA ASP A 70 -3.41 5.30 -23.81
C ASP A 70 -2.03 4.64 -23.65
N ARG A 71 -1.59 4.33 -22.42
CA ARG A 71 -0.39 3.52 -22.20
C ARG A 71 -0.51 2.10 -22.75
N LEU A 72 -1.68 1.47 -22.59
CA LEU A 72 -1.91 0.14 -23.17
C LEU A 72 -1.78 0.18 -24.70
N LYS A 73 -2.30 1.22 -25.37
CA LYS A 73 -2.14 1.40 -26.82
C LYS A 73 -0.68 1.68 -27.19
N GLU A 74 0.00 2.57 -26.47
CA GLU A 74 1.41 2.94 -26.70
C GLU A 74 2.31 1.71 -26.67
N HIS A 75 2.07 0.81 -25.71
CA HIS A 75 2.84 -0.42 -25.54
C HIS A 75 2.26 -1.64 -26.28
N GLY A 76 1.24 -1.45 -27.11
CA GLY A 76 0.64 -2.52 -27.92
C GLY A 76 -0.05 -3.62 -27.11
N ILE A 77 -0.49 -3.32 -25.88
CA ILE A 77 -1.16 -4.26 -24.99
C ILE A 77 -2.66 -4.24 -25.26
N ASP A 78 -3.19 -5.38 -25.67
CA ASP A 78 -4.62 -5.60 -25.86
C ASP A 78 -5.26 -5.98 -24.52
N PRO A 79 -6.19 -5.19 -23.96
CA PRO A 79 -6.79 -5.47 -22.65
C PRO A 79 -7.53 -6.81 -22.58
N ASP A 80 -8.08 -7.29 -23.70
CA ASP A 80 -8.85 -8.52 -23.74
C ASP A 80 -7.95 -9.74 -23.87
N LYS A 81 -6.85 -9.65 -24.65
CA LYS A 81 -5.79 -10.67 -24.62
C LYS A 81 -5.06 -10.70 -23.28
N TRP A 82 -4.85 -9.54 -22.66
CA TRP A 82 -4.31 -9.44 -21.31
C TRP A 82 -5.17 -10.23 -20.33
N LYS A 83 -6.47 -9.98 -20.26
CA LYS A 83 -7.41 -10.79 -19.45
C LYS A 83 -7.37 -12.28 -19.82
N GLY A 84 -7.18 -12.59 -21.10
CA GLY A 84 -6.99 -13.95 -21.62
C GLY A 84 -5.67 -14.64 -21.22
N GLY A 85 -4.76 -13.94 -20.53
CA GLY A 85 -3.54 -14.51 -19.96
C GLY A 85 -2.23 -14.01 -20.59
N GLU A 86 -2.26 -13.02 -21.49
CA GLU A 86 -1.04 -12.46 -22.09
C GLU A 86 -0.08 -11.87 -21.05
N TRP A 87 -0.60 -11.44 -19.89
CA TRP A 87 0.20 -11.03 -18.73
C TRP A 87 1.14 -12.10 -18.17
N LYS A 88 1.02 -13.37 -18.60
CA LYS A 88 1.96 -14.44 -18.24
C LYS A 88 3.23 -14.43 -19.10
N ASN A 89 3.26 -13.66 -20.19
CA ASN A 89 4.42 -13.57 -21.08
C ASN A 89 5.46 -12.58 -20.54
N TRP A 90 6.53 -13.10 -19.94
CA TRP A 90 7.63 -12.32 -19.36
C TRP A 90 8.83 -12.16 -20.30
N ASP A 91 8.56 -12.08 -21.61
CA ASP A 91 9.56 -11.71 -22.62
C ASP A 91 10.25 -10.40 -22.20
N LYS A 92 11.58 -10.47 -22.03
CA LYS A 92 12.38 -9.36 -21.51
C LYS A 92 12.33 -8.14 -22.41
N ASP A 93 12.19 -8.35 -23.72
CA ASP A 93 12.17 -7.25 -24.71
C ASP A 93 10.84 -6.48 -24.68
N LYS A 94 9.79 -7.08 -24.09
CA LYS A 94 8.46 -6.48 -23.93
C LYS A 94 8.12 -6.16 -22.49
N TRP A 95 9.05 -6.41 -21.57
CA TRP A 95 8.80 -6.20 -20.16
C TRP A 95 9.02 -4.71 -19.82
N LEU A 96 7.89 -3.99 -19.74
CA LEU A 96 7.85 -2.56 -19.40
C LEU A 96 8.63 -2.27 -18.12
N ARG A 97 9.55 -1.31 -18.21
CA ARG A 97 10.56 -1.04 -17.18
C ARG A 97 10.59 0.42 -16.75
N GLU A 98 10.37 1.36 -17.65
CA GLU A 98 10.50 2.77 -17.30
C GLU A 98 9.38 3.21 -16.34
N ALA A 99 9.68 4.24 -15.55
CA ALA A 99 8.79 4.69 -14.48
C ALA A 99 7.36 4.98 -14.96
N GLN A 100 7.25 5.61 -16.14
CA GLN A 100 5.99 6.01 -16.76
C GLN A 100 5.17 4.85 -17.37
N ASP A 101 5.81 3.70 -17.61
CA ASP A 101 5.25 2.59 -18.38
C ASP A 101 4.46 1.58 -17.54
N PHE A 102 4.29 1.82 -16.23
CA PHE A 102 3.53 0.91 -15.38
C PHE A 102 2.10 0.72 -15.91
N VAL A 103 1.70 -0.52 -16.17
CA VAL A 103 0.33 -0.89 -16.55
C VAL A 103 -0.16 -2.06 -15.71
N ASN A 104 -1.40 -1.96 -15.24
CA ASN A 104 -2.00 -3.00 -14.41
C ASN A 104 -3.52 -3.09 -14.66
N PRO A 105 -3.96 -3.60 -15.82
CA PRO A 105 -5.39 -3.76 -16.10
C PRO A 105 -6.07 -4.67 -15.07
N ILE A 106 -7.23 -4.23 -14.57
CA ILE A 106 -8.02 -5.01 -13.61
C ILE A 106 -8.59 -6.26 -14.28
N ILE A 107 -8.32 -7.43 -13.68
CA ILE A 107 -8.90 -8.71 -14.07
C ILE A 107 -9.82 -9.15 -12.93
N GLN A 108 -11.13 -8.98 -13.13
CA GLN A 108 -12.13 -9.26 -12.09
C GLN A 108 -12.04 -10.70 -11.60
N GLY A 109 -11.93 -10.88 -10.28
CA GLY A 109 -11.90 -12.21 -9.66
C GLY A 109 -10.58 -12.94 -9.82
N LEU A 110 -9.54 -12.30 -10.38
CA LEU A 110 -8.21 -12.90 -10.50
C LEU A 110 -7.64 -13.28 -9.13
N TRP A 111 -7.79 -12.38 -8.14
CA TRP A 111 -7.41 -12.61 -6.75
C TRP A 111 -8.62 -13.05 -5.93
N ASP A 112 -8.95 -14.34 -6.08
CA ASP A 112 -9.89 -15.06 -5.22
C ASP A 112 -9.21 -15.61 -3.94
N SER A 113 -10.01 -16.13 -3.00
CA SER A 113 -9.51 -16.67 -1.72
C SER A 113 -8.44 -17.75 -1.89
N ASN A 114 -8.58 -18.63 -2.88
CA ASN A 114 -7.64 -19.73 -3.09
C ASN A 114 -6.32 -19.20 -3.62
N ARG A 115 -6.36 -18.35 -4.65
CA ARG A 115 -5.15 -17.79 -5.22
C ARG A 115 -4.39 -16.92 -4.22
N MET A 116 -5.10 -16.16 -3.38
CA MET A 116 -4.45 -15.36 -2.33
C MET A 116 -3.78 -16.25 -1.27
N ARG A 117 -4.45 -17.33 -0.83
CA ARG A 117 -3.87 -18.28 0.12
C ARG A 117 -2.62 -18.96 -0.46
N ASP A 118 -2.72 -19.43 -1.70
CA ASP A 118 -1.68 -20.23 -2.37
C ASP A 118 -0.53 -19.36 -2.94
N ALA A 119 -0.63 -18.03 -2.84
CA ALA A 119 0.46 -17.14 -3.20
C ALA A 119 1.56 -17.19 -2.14
N ASP A 120 2.61 -17.96 -2.43
CA ASP A 120 3.66 -18.32 -1.47
C ASP A 120 5.04 -17.75 -1.84
N LYS A 121 5.22 -17.31 -3.09
CA LYS A 121 6.51 -16.81 -3.54
C LYS A 121 6.74 -15.43 -2.93
N HIS A 122 7.83 -15.28 -2.21
CA HIS A 122 8.28 -13.96 -1.80
C HIS A 122 9.19 -13.39 -2.90
N THR A 123 9.15 -12.08 -3.04
CA THR A 123 10.20 -11.38 -3.76
C THR A 123 11.52 -11.47 -3.01
N GLY A 124 12.61 -11.22 -3.73
CA GLY A 124 13.96 -11.20 -3.18
C GLY A 124 14.16 -10.16 -2.06
N GLY A 125 15.41 -9.82 -1.80
CA GLY A 125 15.78 -9.02 -0.62
C GLY A 125 16.34 -9.87 0.51
N GLU A 126 16.49 -11.17 0.28
CA GLU A 126 17.40 -11.99 1.07
C GLU A 126 18.84 -11.60 0.73
N VAL A 127 19.65 -11.41 1.75
CA VAL A 127 21.09 -11.17 1.64
C VAL A 127 21.85 -12.28 2.37
N ASP A 128 22.90 -12.80 1.74
CA ASP A 128 23.86 -13.71 2.38
C ASP A 128 24.85 -12.92 3.24
N GLU A 129 25.48 -13.56 4.25
CA GLU A 129 26.54 -12.91 5.04
C GLU A 129 27.69 -12.42 4.15
N ASN A 130 27.99 -13.16 3.07
CA ASN A 130 29.02 -12.77 2.10
C ASN A 130 28.60 -11.54 1.27
N ASP A 131 27.30 -11.31 1.08
CA ASP A 131 26.78 -10.13 0.37
C ASP A 131 27.00 -8.84 1.15
N LEU A 132 27.26 -8.94 2.46
CA LEU A 132 27.54 -7.82 3.37
C LEU A 132 29.05 -7.67 3.65
N SER A 133 29.89 -8.53 3.05
CA SER A 133 31.34 -8.46 3.24
C SER A 133 31.92 -7.29 2.43
N GLY A 134 32.44 -6.28 3.12
CA GLY A 134 32.95 -5.06 2.48
C GLY A 134 32.03 -3.84 2.57
N ASP A 135 30.97 -3.90 3.39
CA ASP A 135 30.13 -2.78 3.82
C ASP A 135 30.99 -1.60 4.36
N GLN A 136 31.44 -0.72 3.47
CA GLN A 136 32.10 0.52 3.87
C GLN A 136 31.01 1.52 4.24
N GLY A 137 31.13 2.15 5.41
CA GLY A 137 30.15 3.04 5.99
C GLY A 137 29.87 2.64 7.44
N VAL A 138 29.13 3.46 8.18
CA VAL A 138 28.92 3.18 9.61
C VAL A 138 27.82 2.15 9.80
N THR A 139 28.19 0.88 9.88
CA THR A 139 27.32 -0.24 10.30
C THR A 139 27.52 -0.51 11.78
N ASP A 140 26.43 -0.55 12.55
CA ASP A 140 26.46 -0.93 13.96
C ASP A 140 26.56 -2.48 14.08
N PRO A 141 26.77 -3.06 15.26
CA PRO A 141 26.68 -4.51 15.44
C PRO A 141 25.31 -5.08 15.06
N GLU A 142 25.27 -6.35 14.64
CA GLU A 142 24.00 -7.02 14.35
C GLU A 142 23.12 -7.07 15.61
N PRO A 143 21.83 -6.68 15.52
CA PRO A 143 20.93 -6.74 16.66
C PRO A 143 20.62 -8.20 17.04
N ARG A 144 20.24 -8.42 18.30
CA ARG A 144 19.73 -9.72 18.71
C ARG A 144 18.40 -10.02 17.99
N PRO A 145 18.17 -11.26 17.53
CA PRO A 145 16.89 -11.61 16.94
C PRO A 145 15.72 -11.36 17.88
N VAL A 146 14.68 -10.70 17.37
CA VAL A 146 13.40 -10.48 18.06
C VAL A 146 12.36 -11.38 17.42
N ALA A 147 11.78 -12.29 18.19
CA ALA A 147 10.72 -13.15 17.71
C ALA A 147 9.51 -12.32 17.27
N ALA A 148 9.08 -12.51 16.02
CA ALA A 148 7.91 -11.82 15.48
C ALA A 148 6.65 -12.22 16.26
N ALA A 149 5.95 -11.23 16.79
CA ALA A 149 4.69 -11.43 17.51
C ALA A 149 3.50 -11.25 16.55
N GLY A 150 2.48 -12.09 16.67
CA GLY A 150 1.22 -11.86 15.95
C GLY A 150 0.58 -10.54 16.38
N VAL A 151 0.06 -9.77 15.43
CA VAL A 151 -0.77 -8.60 15.75
C VAL A 151 -2.11 -9.08 16.30
N SER A 152 -2.70 -8.35 17.25
CA SER A 152 -4.01 -8.71 17.80
C SER A 152 -5.11 -8.57 16.75
N THR A 153 -6.03 -9.54 16.74
CA THR A 153 -7.22 -9.52 15.89
C THR A 153 -8.39 -8.84 16.62
N PRO A 154 -9.36 -8.26 15.87
CA PRO A 154 -9.33 -8.10 14.43
C PRO A 154 -8.28 -7.06 13.98
N TYR A 155 -7.62 -7.29 12.85
CA TYR A 155 -6.53 -6.43 12.38
C TYR A 155 -6.99 -5.00 12.07
N HIS A 156 -8.21 -4.81 11.58
CA HIS A 156 -8.76 -3.47 11.33
C HIS A 156 -8.86 -2.60 12.59
N ALA A 157 -8.94 -3.20 13.77
CA ALA A 157 -8.96 -2.45 15.03
C ALA A 157 -7.55 -2.08 15.52
N ASN A 158 -6.53 -2.86 15.16
CA ASN A 158 -5.18 -2.78 15.74
C ASN A 158 -4.11 -2.26 14.77
N ALA A 159 -4.28 -2.48 13.48
CA ALA A 159 -3.42 -2.04 12.39
C ALA A 159 -4.20 -1.84 11.07
N PRO A 160 -5.26 -0.99 11.04
CA PRO A 160 -6.11 -0.80 9.85
C PRO A 160 -5.35 -0.33 8.60
N TYR A 161 -4.21 0.33 8.79
CA TYR A 161 -3.34 0.77 7.70
C TYR A 161 -2.49 -0.37 7.09
N ALA A 162 -2.43 -1.55 7.70
CA ALA A 162 -1.61 -2.65 7.22
C ALA A 162 -2.43 -3.60 6.31
N GLY A 163 -1.79 -4.12 5.28
CA GLY A 163 -2.40 -5.14 4.43
C GLY A 163 -1.39 -5.93 3.63
N LYS A 164 -1.90 -6.97 2.97
CA LYS A 164 -1.10 -7.89 2.16
C LYS A 164 -1.14 -7.44 0.70
N LEU A 165 0.02 -7.49 0.04
CA LEU A 165 0.18 -7.16 -1.37
C LEU A 165 0.38 -8.45 -2.16
N PHE A 166 -0.34 -8.57 -3.26
CA PHE A 166 -0.33 -9.71 -4.18
C PHE A 166 0.01 -9.23 -5.58
N PHE A 167 0.83 -9.98 -6.30
CA PHE A 167 1.27 -9.61 -7.65
C PHE A 167 1.82 -10.83 -8.37
N ASP A 168 1.99 -10.74 -9.68
CA ASP A 168 2.60 -11.79 -10.50
C ASP A 168 3.99 -11.38 -10.96
N GLY A 169 4.91 -12.33 -10.93
CA GLY A 169 6.22 -12.22 -11.54
C GLY A 169 6.55 -13.43 -12.42
N PRO A 170 7.77 -13.46 -13.00
CA PRO A 170 8.19 -14.54 -13.90
C PRO A 170 8.11 -15.95 -13.31
N LYS A 171 8.20 -16.04 -11.98
CA LYS A 171 8.14 -17.31 -11.27
C LYS A 171 6.73 -17.69 -10.82
N GLY A 172 5.73 -16.81 -10.92
CA GLY A 172 4.35 -17.05 -10.46
C GLY A 172 3.82 -15.95 -9.54
N SER A 173 2.68 -16.23 -8.88
CA SER A 173 2.08 -15.34 -7.88
C SER A 173 3.05 -15.12 -6.71
N MET A 174 3.24 -13.87 -6.32
CA MET A 174 4.11 -13.42 -5.26
C MET A 174 3.37 -12.58 -4.22
N VAL A 175 3.97 -12.46 -3.05
CA VAL A 175 3.42 -11.70 -1.91
C VAL A 175 4.44 -10.74 -1.31
N CYS A 176 3.90 -9.60 -0.88
CA CYS A 176 4.56 -8.59 -0.05
C CYS A 176 3.54 -8.09 0.99
N SER A 177 3.94 -7.06 1.71
CA SER A 177 3.11 -6.25 2.59
C SER A 177 3.12 -4.79 2.11
N ALA A 178 2.11 -4.03 2.51
CA ALA A 178 2.04 -2.61 2.23
C ALA A 178 1.30 -1.86 3.35
N THR A 179 1.47 -0.54 3.35
CA THR A 179 0.89 0.36 4.36
C THR A 179 0.07 1.45 3.67
N VAL A 180 -1.18 1.67 4.10
CA VAL A 180 -1.96 2.83 3.69
C VAL A 180 -1.34 4.10 4.25
N VAL A 181 -0.98 5.03 3.37
CA VAL A 181 -0.36 6.31 3.74
C VAL A 181 -1.23 7.48 3.34
N THR A 182 -1.13 8.59 4.07
CA THR A 182 -1.90 9.80 3.77
C THR A 182 -1.61 10.29 2.35
N ASP A 183 -2.58 10.98 1.74
CA ASP A 183 -2.39 11.67 0.46
C ASP A 183 -2.55 13.18 0.69
N PRO A 184 -1.50 14.00 0.46
CA PRO A 184 -1.59 15.45 0.61
C PRO A 184 -2.60 16.10 -0.35
N ALA A 185 -2.85 15.48 -1.50
CA ALA A 185 -3.83 15.96 -2.47
C ALA A 185 -5.27 15.59 -2.08
N HIS A 186 -5.47 14.52 -1.30
CA HIS A 186 -6.78 14.06 -0.84
C HIS A 186 -6.80 13.79 0.67
N PRO A 187 -6.71 14.84 1.53
CA PRO A 187 -6.67 14.65 2.98
C PRO A 187 -7.90 13.89 3.51
N GLY A 188 -7.67 12.78 4.23
CA GLY A 188 -8.73 11.93 4.78
C GLY A 188 -9.39 10.99 3.76
N ARG A 189 -8.94 11.04 2.50
CA ARG A 189 -9.50 10.27 1.38
C ARG A 189 -8.40 9.64 0.52
N SER A 190 -7.28 9.25 1.14
CA SER A 190 -6.15 8.66 0.44
C SER A 190 -6.50 7.34 -0.25
N ASN A 191 -5.90 7.13 -1.41
CA ASN A 191 -5.80 5.87 -2.16
C ASN A 191 -4.33 5.45 -2.34
N MET A 192 -3.43 5.95 -1.50
CA MET A 192 -2.00 5.71 -1.59
C MET A 192 -1.53 4.61 -0.64
N LEU A 193 -0.66 3.76 -1.16
CA LEU A 193 0.06 2.73 -0.42
C LEU A 193 1.56 3.00 -0.47
N TRP A 194 2.23 2.68 0.62
CA TRP A 194 3.68 2.54 0.69
C TRP A 194 4.08 1.07 0.72
N THR A 195 5.09 0.70 -0.05
CA THR A 195 5.69 -0.64 -0.06
C THR A 195 7.17 -0.58 -0.46
N ALA A 196 7.82 -1.72 -0.69
CA ALA A 196 9.20 -1.78 -1.18
C ALA A 196 9.24 -1.67 -2.72
N GLY A 197 10.32 -1.12 -3.26
CA GLY A 197 10.56 -1.05 -4.70
C GLY A 197 10.57 -2.43 -5.35
N HIS A 198 11.16 -3.41 -4.68
CA HIS A 198 11.22 -4.79 -5.12
C HIS A 198 9.86 -5.50 -5.11
N CYS A 199 8.83 -4.94 -4.44
CA CYS A 199 7.47 -5.48 -4.48
C CYS A 199 6.70 -5.04 -5.73
N VAL A 200 7.22 -4.05 -6.47
CA VAL A 200 6.56 -3.52 -7.67
C VAL A 200 7.42 -3.66 -8.93
N HIS A 201 8.75 -3.72 -8.79
CA HIS A 201 9.68 -3.70 -9.93
C HIS A 201 10.88 -4.64 -9.70
N ALA A 202 11.26 -5.42 -10.71
CA ALA A 202 12.32 -6.43 -10.64
C ALA A 202 13.77 -5.87 -10.62
N GLY A 203 13.95 -4.59 -10.28
CA GLY A 203 15.25 -3.92 -10.28
C GLY A 203 15.95 -3.94 -11.65
N LYS A 204 17.28 -3.96 -11.68
CA LYS A 204 18.17 -3.82 -12.86
C LYS A 204 17.86 -4.74 -14.04
N ASN A 205 17.40 -5.96 -13.78
CA ASN A 205 17.32 -7.03 -14.80
C ASN A 205 15.89 -7.38 -15.22
N GLY A 206 14.91 -6.54 -14.91
CA GLY A 206 13.52 -6.74 -15.30
C GLY A 206 12.70 -5.46 -15.24
N GLY A 207 11.39 -5.60 -15.24
CA GLY A 207 10.45 -4.48 -15.28
C GLY A 207 9.41 -4.53 -14.17
N TRP A 208 8.29 -3.86 -14.40
CA TRP A 208 7.12 -3.83 -13.52
C TRP A 208 6.46 -5.19 -13.34
N TYR A 209 6.17 -5.57 -12.10
CA TYR A 209 5.30 -6.71 -11.84
C TYR A 209 3.85 -6.42 -12.27
N ARG A 210 3.09 -7.50 -12.45
CA ARG A 210 1.75 -7.45 -13.04
C ARG A 210 0.73 -7.86 -12.00
N ASN A 211 -0.54 -7.52 -12.27
CA ASN A 211 -1.68 -7.89 -11.44
C ASN A 211 -1.51 -7.47 -9.97
N ILE A 212 -0.90 -6.30 -9.74
CA ILE A 212 -0.63 -5.81 -8.39
C ILE A 212 -1.95 -5.45 -7.71
N ALA A 213 -2.22 -6.08 -6.58
CA ALA A 213 -3.41 -5.87 -5.77
C ALA A 213 -3.08 -5.86 -4.28
N PHE A 214 -3.77 -5.03 -3.52
CA PHE A 214 -3.66 -4.86 -2.09
C PHE A 214 -4.95 -5.30 -1.41
N VAL A 215 -4.79 -6.01 -0.29
CA VAL A 215 -5.90 -6.43 0.57
C VAL A 215 -5.68 -5.86 1.97
N PRO A 216 -6.41 -4.79 2.33
CA PRO A 216 -6.37 -4.23 3.68
C PRO A 216 -6.93 -5.21 4.69
N SER A 217 -6.27 -5.31 5.84
CA SER A 217 -6.64 -6.26 6.90
C SER A 217 -6.88 -7.68 6.38
N TYR A 218 -5.99 -8.17 5.49
CA TYR A 218 -6.05 -9.54 4.98
C TYR A 218 -6.13 -10.54 6.13
N ASN A 219 -7.08 -11.47 6.04
CA ASN A 219 -7.41 -12.44 7.09
C ASN A 219 -7.62 -11.74 8.45
N ASP A 220 -8.52 -10.76 8.47
CA ASP A 220 -8.74 -9.85 9.59
C ASP A 220 -8.95 -10.54 10.94
N SER A 221 -9.54 -11.74 10.94
CA SER A 221 -9.79 -12.56 12.13
C SER A 221 -8.63 -13.47 12.53
N GLY A 222 -7.54 -13.51 11.76
CA GLY A 222 -6.33 -14.28 12.05
C GLY A 222 -6.50 -15.80 11.99
N LYS A 223 -7.38 -16.28 11.10
CA LYS A 223 -7.62 -17.70 10.84
C LYS A 223 -6.34 -18.43 10.41
N SER A 224 -6.23 -19.71 10.76
CA SER A 224 -5.17 -20.57 10.22
C SER A 224 -5.36 -20.80 8.72
N GLU A 225 -4.29 -21.23 8.04
CA GLU A 225 -4.37 -21.66 6.65
C GLU A 225 -5.48 -22.71 6.41
N GLN A 226 -5.65 -23.67 7.33
CA GLN A 226 -6.69 -24.70 7.21
C GLN A 226 -8.10 -24.10 7.30
N GLU A 227 -8.31 -23.15 8.23
CA GLU A 227 -9.60 -22.45 8.39
C GLU A 227 -9.93 -21.59 7.16
N LEU A 228 -8.90 -21.10 6.44
CA LEU A 228 -9.06 -20.31 5.22
C LEU A 228 -9.42 -21.13 3.98
N GLN A 229 -9.26 -22.46 3.99
CA GLN A 229 -9.53 -23.31 2.81
C GLN A 229 -10.96 -23.16 2.29
N ASN A 230 -11.93 -22.93 3.18
CA ASN A 230 -13.33 -22.78 2.84
C ASN A 230 -13.87 -21.37 3.17
N ALA A 231 -12.99 -20.42 3.51
CA ALA A 231 -13.40 -19.09 3.89
C ALA A 231 -13.89 -18.31 2.66
N PRO A 232 -15.11 -17.74 2.70
CA PRO A 232 -15.59 -16.90 1.62
C PRO A 232 -14.73 -15.63 1.51
N ARG A 233 -14.70 -15.04 0.32
CA ARG A 233 -13.80 -13.92 0.01
C ARG A 233 -13.97 -12.72 0.95
N ASN A 234 -15.17 -12.47 1.46
CA ASN A 234 -15.44 -11.38 2.41
C ASN A 234 -14.88 -11.64 3.81
N GLU A 235 -14.50 -12.88 4.16
CA GLU A 235 -13.76 -13.16 5.39
C GLU A 235 -12.24 -13.03 5.19
N VAL A 236 -11.75 -13.35 3.99
CA VAL A 236 -10.33 -13.25 3.62
C VAL A 236 -9.94 -11.79 3.34
N ALA A 237 -10.80 -11.06 2.65
CA ALA A 237 -10.62 -9.68 2.20
C ALA A 237 -11.85 -8.82 2.58
N PRO A 238 -12.10 -8.57 3.88
CA PRO A 238 -13.32 -7.91 4.35
C PRO A 238 -13.47 -6.46 3.86
N TYR A 239 -12.36 -5.81 3.53
CA TYR A 239 -12.31 -4.45 2.98
C TYR A 239 -12.07 -4.41 1.47
N GLY A 240 -12.31 -5.55 0.79
CA GLY A 240 -12.18 -5.69 -0.66
C GLY A 240 -10.74 -5.86 -1.15
N VAL A 241 -10.62 -5.94 -2.47
CA VAL A 241 -9.34 -6.04 -3.19
C VAL A 241 -9.13 -4.76 -3.98
N TRP A 242 -7.96 -4.15 -3.82
CA TRP A 242 -7.61 -2.84 -4.36
C TRP A 242 -6.49 -2.97 -5.38
N TRP A 243 -6.75 -2.63 -6.63
CA TRP A 243 -5.80 -2.80 -7.73
C TRP A 243 -4.94 -1.54 -7.90
N GLY A 244 -3.64 -1.72 -8.10
CA GLY A 244 -2.76 -0.60 -8.43
C GLY A 244 -3.09 -0.03 -9.80
N ASP A 245 -3.42 1.26 -9.90
CA ASP A 245 -3.63 1.97 -11.18
C ASP A 245 -2.44 2.89 -11.54
N ALA A 246 -1.58 3.18 -10.56
CA ALA A 246 -0.24 3.70 -10.75
C ALA A 246 0.73 3.13 -9.71
N ALA A 247 2.00 2.98 -10.09
CA ALA A 247 3.09 2.67 -9.17
C ALA A 247 4.33 3.47 -9.56
N LEU A 248 5.11 3.88 -8.56
CA LEU A 248 6.40 4.53 -8.74
C LEU A 248 7.40 4.01 -7.71
N THR A 249 8.60 3.70 -8.15
CA THR A 249 9.74 3.33 -7.29
C THR A 249 10.92 4.27 -7.60
N SER A 250 12.01 4.17 -6.84
CA SER A 250 13.20 5.01 -7.07
C SER A 250 13.96 4.61 -8.35
N ASP A 251 14.58 5.61 -8.99
CA ASP A 251 15.47 5.37 -10.14
C ASP A 251 16.68 4.51 -9.73
N GLN A 252 17.16 4.68 -8.50
CA GLN A 252 18.24 3.88 -7.92
C GLN A 252 17.85 2.41 -7.82
N TRP A 253 16.64 2.10 -7.36
CA TRP A 253 16.14 0.74 -7.34
C TRP A 253 16.04 0.16 -8.75
N ILE A 254 15.49 0.91 -9.71
CA ILE A 254 15.41 0.45 -11.10
C ILE A 254 16.81 0.17 -11.65
N ALA A 255 17.78 1.07 -11.42
CA ALA A 255 19.13 0.97 -11.98
C ALA A 255 19.98 -0.14 -11.34
N GLN A 256 19.83 -0.37 -10.02
CA GLN A 256 20.78 -1.16 -9.23
C GLN A 256 20.14 -2.39 -8.57
N GLY A 257 18.85 -2.30 -8.27
CA GLY A 257 18.11 -3.30 -7.50
C GLY A 257 18.20 -4.70 -8.08
N GLY A 258 18.11 -5.70 -7.22
CA GLY A 258 18.17 -7.10 -7.62
C GLY A 258 17.48 -8.02 -6.63
N PRO A 259 17.32 -9.31 -6.99
CA PRO A 259 16.69 -10.29 -6.11
C PRO A 259 17.55 -10.69 -4.90
N SER A 260 18.85 -10.40 -4.92
CA SER A 260 19.82 -10.71 -3.87
C SER A 260 20.92 -9.65 -3.79
N GLY A 261 21.74 -9.68 -2.75
CA GLY A 261 22.97 -8.87 -2.67
C GLY A 261 22.81 -7.44 -2.16
N GLY A 262 21.62 -7.03 -1.68
CA GLY A 262 21.40 -5.72 -1.05
C GLY A 262 21.53 -4.49 -1.97
N ALA A 263 21.98 -4.66 -3.22
CA ALA A 263 22.14 -3.56 -4.17
C ALA A 263 20.83 -2.77 -4.32
N GLY A 264 20.91 -1.44 -4.18
CA GLY A 264 19.76 -0.54 -4.24
C GLY A 264 18.83 -0.57 -3.02
N ALA A 265 19.09 -1.38 -1.98
CA ALA A 265 18.21 -1.52 -0.81
C ALA A 265 18.03 -0.20 -0.02
N SER A 266 19.03 0.69 -0.03
CA SER A 266 18.90 2.04 0.55
C SER A 266 17.85 2.91 -0.14
N TYR A 267 17.41 2.52 -1.34
CA TYR A 267 16.35 3.19 -2.12
C TYR A 267 15.18 2.27 -2.46
N ASP A 268 15.07 1.14 -1.78
CA ASP A 268 14.04 0.13 -2.04
C ASP A 268 12.71 0.48 -1.36
N PHE A 269 12.05 1.46 -1.95
CA PHE A 269 10.75 1.95 -1.57
C PHE A 269 9.91 2.26 -2.82
N ALA A 270 8.60 2.12 -2.69
CA ALA A 270 7.65 2.44 -3.73
C ALA A 270 6.35 2.98 -3.18
N VAL A 271 5.65 3.73 -4.03
CA VAL A 271 4.31 4.24 -3.77
C VAL A 271 3.38 3.72 -4.86
N ILE A 272 2.23 3.19 -4.45
CA ILE A 272 1.18 2.69 -5.34
C ILE A 272 -0.07 3.55 -5.10
N HIS A 273 -0.71 4.03 -6.17
CA HIS A 273 -2.10 4.49 -6.10
C HIS A 273 -3.01 3.32 -6.46
N VAL A 274 -4.14 3.19 -5.77
CA VAL A 274 -5.06 2.07 -5.96
C VAL A 274 -6.50 2.50 -6.23
N THR A 275 -7.21 1.64 -6.93
CA THR A 275 -8.66 1.71 -7.15
C THR A 275 -9.30 0.40 -6.68
N PRO A 276 -10.51 0.42 -6.11
CA PRO A 276 -11.18 -0.82 -5.71
C PRO A 276 -11.50 -1.67 -6.96
N GLU A 277 -11.50 -3.00 -6.80
CA GLU A 277 -11.96 -3.91 -7.86
C GLU A 277 -13.42 -3.61 -8.27
N LYS A 278 -13.77 -3.94 -9.51
CA LYS A 278 -15.12 -3.74 -10.07
C LYS A 278 -16.21 -4.31 -9.15
N GLY A 279 -17.21 -3.47 -8.85
CA GLY A 279 -18.31 -3.83 -7.94
C GLY A 279 -17.98 -3.62 -6.45
N GLY A 280 -16.78 -3.11 -6.15
CA GLY A 280 -16.38 -2.68 -4.82
C GLY A 280 -17.01 -1.36 -4.37
N THR A 281 -16.43 -0.80 -3.31
CA THR A 281 -16.86 0.47 -2.70
C THR A 281 -16.61 1.68 -3.61
N THR A 282 -17.37 2.76 -3.41
CA THR A 282 -17.11 4.08 -4.00
C THR A 282 -16.30 5.01 -3.08
N LYS A 283 -16.07 4.59 -1.83
CA LYS A 283 -15.21 5.29 -0.87
C LYS A 283 -13.74 5.16 -1.28
N SER A 284 -12.91 6.11 -0.84
CA SER A 284 -11.46 5.92 -0.92
C SER A 284 -10.99 4.76 -0.02
N LEU A 285 -9.74 4.34 -0.21
CA LEU A 285 -9.12 3.33 0.64
C LEU A 285 -9.07 3.78 2.11
N GLU A 286 -8.59 4.99 2.38
CA GLU A 286 -8.55 5.58 3.73
C GLU A 286 -9.95 5.64 4.37
N GLU A 287 -10.97 6.06 3.63
CA GLU A 287 -12.36 6.08 4.11
C GLU A 287 -12.92 4.66 4.39
N THR A 288 -12.39 3.65 3.69
CA THR A 288 -12.81 2.25 3.83
C THR A 288 -12.18 1.59 5.05
N VAL A 289 -10.88 1.83 5.29
CA VAL A 289 -10.14 1.22 6.40
C VAL A 289 -10.12 2.09 7.66
N GLY A 290 -10.48 3.36 7.54
CA GLY A 290 -10.57 4.33 8.64
C GLY A 290 -9.21 4.86 9.11
N SER A 291 -8.13 4.64 8.37
CA SER A 291 -6.78 5.06 8.77
C SER A 291 -5.81 5.14 7.59
N ALA A 292 -4.92 6.12 7.64
CA ALA A 292 -3.73 6.21 6.82
C ALA A 292 -2.60 6.82 7.67
N LEU A 293 -1.37 6.32 7.52
CA LEU A 293 -0.23 6.86 8.27
C LEU A 293 0.39 8.05 7.53
N PRO A 294 0.73 9.15 8.24
CA PRO A 294 1.60 10.16 7.66
C PRO A 294 2.99 9.56 7.40
N VAL A 295 3.63 9.95 6.30
CA VAL A 295 5.01 9.54 6.00
C VAL A 295 5.99 10.58 6.54
N ASN A 296 6.95 10.14 7.36
CA ASN A 296 7.98 10.99 7.93
C ASN A 296 9.27 10.90 7.12
N PHE A 297 9.43 11.81 6.15
CA PHE A 297 10.63 11.95 5.32
C PHE A 297 11.83 12.60 6.05
N ASN A 298 11.65 12.98 7.31
CA ASN A 298 12.68 13.58 8.15
C ASN A 298 12.88 12.75 9.43
N ALA A 299 12.71 11.42 9.32
CA ALA A 299 12.85 10.51 10.45
C ALA A 299 14.25 10.64 11.10
N PRO A 300 14.33 10.65 12.45
CA PRO A 300 15.59 10.88 13.15
C PRO A 300 16.66 9.85 12.80
N ALA A 301 17.92 10.28 12.66
CA ALA A 301 19.02 9.33 12.53
C ALA A 301 19.21 8.54 13.84
N VAL A 302 19.67 7.29 13.73
CA VAL A 302 20.21 6.52 14.87
C VAL A 302 21.34 7.35 15.52
N PRO A 303 21.43 7.46 16.85
CA PRO A 303 20.69 6.71 17.89
C PRO A 303 19.43 7.42 18.45
N LYS A 304 18.92 8.46 17.79
CA LYS A 304 17.80 9.28 18.31
C LYS A 304 16.45 8.59 18.25
N VAL A 305 16.33 7.51 17.47
CA VAL A 305 15.13 6.68 17.41
C VAL A 305 15.13 5.74 18.61
N SER A 306 14.11 5.85 19.46
CA SER A 306 13.97 5.01 20.66
C SER A 306 13.49 3.60 20.33
N GLN A 307 12.53 3.47 19.43
CA GLN A 307 11.92 2.22 18.99
C GLN A 307 11.27 2.39 17.63
N LEU A 308 11.32 1.34 16.80
CA LEU A 308 10.51 1.18 15.59
C LEU A 308 9.69 -0.11 15.70
N THR A 309 8.51 -0.12 15.08
CA THR A 309 7.68 -1.32 14.96
C THR A 309 7.44 -1.65 13.50
N ALA A 310 8.09 -2.71 13.01
CA ALA A 310 7.86 -3.27 11.69
C ALA A 310 6.62 -4.18 11.72
N LYS A 311 5.74 -4.08 10.71
CA LYS A 311 4.58 -4.98 10.54
C LYS A 311 4.55 -5.56 9.13
N GLY A 312 4.17 -6.83 8.99
CA GLY A 312 4.03 -7.47 7.68
C GLY A 312 3.47 -8.89 7.75
N TYR A 313 3.29 -9.51 6.58
CA TYR A 313 2.78 -10.86 6.37
C TYR A 313 3.91 -11.80 5.93
N PRO A 314 4.81 -12.23 6.83
CA PRO A 314 5.87 -13.19 6.51
C PRO A 314 5.26 -14.50 5.98
N ALA A 315 5.80 -15.01 4.88
CA ALA A 315 5.24 -16.08 4.06
C ALA A 315 6.16 -17.29 3.85
N ALA A 316 7.42 -17.19 4.25
CA ALA A 316 8.30 -18.36 4.31
C ALA A 316 8.34 -18.96 5.72
N ALA A 317 8.60 -20.26 5.81
CA ALA A 317 8.65 -21.01 7.06
C ALA A 317 9.53 -20.31 8.12
N PRO A 318 9.10 -20.26 9.40
CA PRO A 318 7.97 -20.98 9.99
C PRO A 318 6.61 -20.28 9.81
N PHE A 319 6.53 -19.22 9.01
CA PHE A 319 5.28 -18.52 8.70
C PHE A 319 4.63 -19.05 7.42
N ASP A 320 3.34 -18.80 7.27
CA ASP A 320 2.49 -19.29 6.17
C ASP A 320 1.93 -18.16 5.29
N GLY A 321 2.27 -16.90 5.60
CA GLY A 321 1.80 -15.73 4.86
C GLY A 321 0.38 -15.32 5.20
N GLN A 322 -0.33 -16.04 6.07
CA GLN A 322 -1.76 -15.86 6.27
C GLN A 322 -2.08 -14.84 7.37
N LYS A 323 -1.13 -14.52 8.25
CA LYS A 323 -1.35 -13.67 9.43
C LYS A 323 -0.41 -12.47 9.46
N LEU A 324 -0.86 -11.41 10.12
CA LEU A 324 -0.09 -10.18 10.32
C LEU A 324 0.79 -10.32 11.56
N TYR A 325 2.08 -10.07 11.40
CA TYR A 325 3.08 -10.10 12.47
C TYR A 325 3.73 -8.74 12.64
N GLN A 326 4.39 -8.57 13.79
CA GLN A 326 5.16 -7.38 14.11
C GLN A 326 6.44 -7.69 14.90
N CYS A 327 7.44 -6.83 14.73
CA CYS A 327 8.65 -6.78 15.55
C CYS A 327 8.83 -5.34 16.05
N ALA A 328 9.13 -5.17 17.33
CA ALA A 328 9.46 -3.89 17.92
C ALA A 328 10.88 -3.94 18.49
N ASP A 329 11.74 -3.03 18.04
CA ASP A 329 13.13 -2.97 18.49
C ASP A 329 13.68 -1.55 18.33
N ARG A 330 14.81 -1.27 18.99
CA ARG A 330 15.57 -0.04 18.81
C ARG A 330 16.50 -0.20 17.59
N PRO A 331 16.39 0.65 16.57
CA PRO A 331 17.17 0.46 15.35
C PRO A 331 18.65 0.79 15.54
N GLY A 332 19.51 -0.05 14.98
CA GLY A 332 20.90 0.25 14.63
C GLY A 332 21.03 0.72 13.18
N ARG A 333 22.26 1.02 12.77
CA ARG A 333 22.62 1.38 11.40
C ARG A 333 23.09 0.16 10.59
N LEU A 334 22.69 0.11 9.32
CA LEU A 334 23.28 -0.76 8.31
C LEU A 334 23.66 0.09 7.09
N SER A 335 24.94 0.08 6.71
CA SER A 335 25.47 0.72 5.51
C SER A 335 25.98 -0.37 4.58
N LEU A 336 25.41 -0.48 3.38
CA LEU A 336 25.84 -1.48 2.40
C LEU A 336 27.04 -0.99 1.55
N ASN A 337 27.20 0.33 1.46
CA ASN A 337 28.36 1.00 0.88
C ASN A 337 28.43 2.45 1.38
N ASP A 338 29.56 3.12 1.11
CA ASP A 338 29.85 4.47 1.62
C ASP A 338 29.04 5.56 0.92
N ALA A 339 28.61 5.29 -0.31
CA ALA A 339 27.96 6.29 -1.16
C ALA A 339 26.45 6.40 -0.89
N ASP A 340 25.84 5.33 -0.39
CA ASP A 340 24.40 5.23 -0.20
C ASP A 340 23.94 5.63 1.22
N PRO A 341 22.69 6.09 1.38
CA PRO A 341 22.12 6.34 2.69
C PRO A 341 22.14 5.09 3.57
N THR A 342 22.57 5.28 4.82
CA THR A 342 22.48 4.25 5.85
C THR A 342 21.02 3.88 6.13
N MET A 343 20.74 2.58 6.20
CA MET A 343 19.44 1.98 6.51
C MET A 343 19.25 1.84 8.03
N TYR A 344 18.00 1.70 8.46
CA TYR A 344 17.69 1.19 9.80
C TYR A 344 17.80 -0.33 9.79
N ARG A 345 18.33 -0.93 10.86
CA ARG A 345 18.33 -2.37 11.09
C ARG A 345 17.78 -2.69 12.47
N ILE A 346 16.84 -3.63 12.54
CA ILE A 346 16.22 -4.13 13.78
C ILE A 346 16.34 -5.64 13.86
N GLY A 347 16.40 -6.19 15.08
CA GLY A 347 16.16 -7.61 15.28
C GLY A 347 14.71 -7.94 14.91
N CYS A 348 14.52 -8.98 14.10
CA CYS A 348 13.19 -9.44 13.70
C CYS A 348 13.27 -10.78 12.98
N THR A 349 12.45 -11.75 13.39
CA THR A 349 12.41 -13.08 12.75
C THR A 349 11.38 -13.18 11.62
N MET A 350 10.71 -12.09 11.20
CA MET A 350 9.81 -12.15 10.05
C MET A 350 10.60 -12.50 8.78
N THR A 351 10.02 -13.34 7.93
CA THR A 351 10.62 -13.85 6.69
C THR A 351 10.12 -13.12 5.44
N GLY A 352 10.54 -13.57 4.25
CA GLY A 352 10.05 -13.09 2.95
C GLY A 352 8.51 -13.03 2.90
N GLY A 353 7.95 -12.01 2.25
CA GLY A 353 6.53 -11.65 2.30
C GLY A 353 6.22 -10.52 3.29
N SER A 354 7.06 -10.34 4.32
CA SER A 354 7.02 -9.15 5.17
C SER A 354 7.56 -7.88 4.48
N SER A 355 8.28 -8.06 3.37
CA SER A 355 8.77 -7.01 2.47
C SER A 355 7.72 -5.95 2.14
N GLY A 356 8.12 -4.68 2.15
CA GLY A 356 7.24 -3.53 1.93
C GLY A 356 6.35 -3.17 3.12
N GLY A 357 6.27 -4.04 4.14
CA GLY A 357 5.56 -3.78 5.38
C GLY A 357 6.11 -2.54 6.10
N GLY A 358 5.21 -1.70 6.61
CA GLY A 358 5.58 -0.40 7.18
C GLY A 358 6.27 -0.51 8.52
N TRP A 359 7.28 0.33 8.71
CA TRP A 359 7.93 0.53 10.01
C TRP A 359 7.40 1.82 10.61
N VAL A 360 6.75 1.69 11.76
CA VAL A 360 6.10 2.79 12.46
C VAL A 360 6.99 3.29 13.57
N GLY A 361 7.24 4.60 13.58
CA GLY A 361 7.92 5.32 14.65
C GLY A 361 7.11 6.54 15.07
N LEU A 362 7.71 7.42 15.87
CA LEU A 362 7.11 8.70 16.23
C LEU A 362 7.41 9.76 15.15
N GLY A 363 6.35 10.43 14.69
CA GLY A 363 6.42 11.63 13.87
C GLY A 363 6.86 12.85 14.69
N ALA A 364 7.03 13.98 14.00
CA ALA A 364 7.42 15.25 14.62
C ALA A 364 6.37 15.78 15.63
N ASP A 365 5.12 15.36 15.48
CA ASP A 365 3.99 15.67 16.36
C ASP A 365 3.83 14.67 17.52
N GLY A 366 4.76 13.70 17.64
CA GLY A 366 4.71 12.64 18.65
C GLY A 366 3.66 11.56 18.37
N LYS A 367 3.00 11.56 17.20
CA LYS A 367 2.03 10.52 16.80
C LYS A 367 2.70 9.44 15.93
N PRO A 368 2.06 8.26 15.76
CA PRO A 368 2.57 7.24 14.85
C PRO A 368 2.70 7.76 13.42
N ALA A 369 3.87 7.52 12.81
CA ALA A 369 4.16 7.84 11.42
C ALA A 369 4.95 6.71 10.78
N LEU A 370 4.78 6.53 9.47
CA LEU A 370 5.64 5.65 8.68
C LEU A 370 7.02 6.29 8.56
N VAL A 371 8.08 5.56 8.92
CA VAL A 371 9.47 6.06 8.86
C VAL A 371 10.39 5.26 7.95
N SER A 372 9.96 4.06 7.54
CA SER A 372 10.70 3.10 6.71
C SER A 372 9.73 1.98 6.26
N ASN A 373 10.17 1.11 5.36
CA ASN A 373 9.54 -0.18 5.06
C ASN A 373 10.55 -1.33 5.23
N THR A 374 10.07 -2.57 5.36
CA THR A 374 10.94 -3.74 5.24
C THR A 374 11.47 -3.83 3.82
N SER A 375 12.78 -3.92 3.64
CA SER A 375 13.45 -4.02 2.33
C SER A 375 14.22 -5.32 2.23
N ILE A 376 15.17 -5.54 3.14
CA ILE A 376 16.04 -6.72 3.12
C ILE A 376 16.10 -7.41 4.47
N GLY A 377 16.49 -8.68 4.45
CA GLY A 377 16.81 -9.48 5.63
C GLY A 377 17.81 -10.58 5.26
N PRO A 378 18.47 -11.18 6.24
CA PRO A 378 19.36 -12.31 6.02
C PRO A 378 18.54 -13.52 5.52
N VAL A 379 19.18 -14.40 4.75
CA VAL A 379 18.59 -15.70 4.33
C VAL A 379 18.10 -16.48 5.57
N THR A 380 18.85 -16.42 6.67
CA THR A 380 18.47 -16.96 7.97
C THR A 380 17.78 -15.90 8.81
N ALA A 381 16.45 -15.97 8.97
CA ALA A 381 15.68 -14.97 9.71
C ALA A 381 16.31 -14.59 11.08
N GLY A 382 16.51 -13.30 11.31
CA GLY A 382 17.18 -12.79 12.52
C GLY A 382 17.13 -11.28 12.66
N TRP A 383 17.25 -10.55 11.55
CA TRP A 383 17.08 -9.10 11.51
C TRP A 383 16.38 -8.68 10.22
N LEU A 384 15.82 -7.47 10.21
CA LEU A 384 15.34 -6.82 8.99
C LEU A 384 15.97 -5.44 8.88
N ALA A 385 16.17 -4.98 7.65
CA ALA A 385 16.60 -3.62 7.36
C ALA A 385 15.63 -2.91 6.42
N GLY A 386 15.55 -1.60 6.60
CA GLY A 386 14.66 -0.73 5.85
C GLY A 386 15.31 0.62 5.51
N PRO A 387 15.04 1.17 4.32
CA PRO A 387 15.63 2.42 3.89
C PRO A 387 15.15 3.59 4.75
N ARG A 388 16.04 4.56 4.98
CA ARG A 388 15.63 5.85 5.52
C ARG A 388 14.91 6.62 4.42
N LEU A 389 13.70 7.09 4.73
CA LEU A 389 12.89 7.83 3.76
C LEU A 389 13.40 9.27 3.65
N GLY A 390 14.14 9.57 2.58
CA GLY A 390 14.74 10.89 2.31
C GLY A 390 14.04 11.68 1.20
N LYS A 391 14.81 12.56 0.54
CA LYS A 391 14.30 13.44 -0.53
C LYS A 391 13.80 12.65 -1.74
N GLU A 392 14.44 11.54 -2.08
CA GLU A 392 14.06 10.64 -3.17
C GLU A 392 12.71 9.98 -2.88
N ALA A 393 12.55 9.45 -1.66
CA ALA A 393 11.32 8.87 -1.16
C ALA A 393 10.16 9.90 -1.16
N LYS A 394 10.44 11.14 -0.75
CA LYS A 394 9.45 12.23 -0.82
C LYS A 394 9.08 12.57 -2.27
N GLY A 395 10.07 12.59 -3.16
CA GLY A 395 9.88 12.89 -4.58
C GLY A 395 8.90 11.93 -5.25
N ILE A 396 9.05 10.61 -5.02
CA ILE A 396 8.12 9.62 -5.59
C ILE A 396 6.71 9.75 -4.99
N TYR A 397 6.61 9.97 -3.68
CA TYR A 397 5.34 10.13 -2.98
C TYR A 397 4.57 11.35 -3.47
N ASP A 398 5.23 12.50 -3.54
CA ASP A 398 4.58 13.72 -4.02
C ASP A 398 4.21 13.58 -5.51
N SER A 399 4.97 12.81 -6.30
CA SER A 399 4.69 12.62 -7.73
C SER A 399 3.44 11.78 -7.95
N VAL A 400 3.26 10.69 -7.20
CA VAL A 400 2.03 9.90 -7.24
C VAL A 400 0.85 10.74 -6.74
N SER A 401 0.97 11.40 -5.60
CA SER A 401 -0.09 12.29 -5.07
C SER A 401 -0.52 13.36 -6.08
N ARG A 402 0.44 14.08 -6.68
CA ARG A 402 0.14 15.11 -7.69
C ARG A 402 -0.51 14.56 -8.96
N LYS A 403 -0.14 13.34 -9.40
CA LYS A 403 -0.73 12.73 -10.60
C LYS A 403 -2.26 12.62 -10.48
N PHE A 404 -2.77 12.39 -9.27
CA PHE A 404 -4.19 12.17 -9.01
C PHE A 404 -4.91 13.39 -8.41
N ALA A 405 -4.23 14.49 -8.12
CA ALA A 405 -4.79 15.64 -7.39
C ALA A 405 -6.00 16.35 -8.04
N GLY A 406 -6.32 16.03 -9.30
CA GLY A 406 -7.47 16.59 -10.02
C GLY A 406 -8.70 15.68 -10.08
N GLN A 407 -8.71 14.56 -9.34
CA GLN A 407 -9.76 13.53 -9.39
C GLN A 407 -10.73 13.57 -8.20
#